data_AF-A0A921N019-F1
#
_entry.id   AF-A0A921N019-F1
#
_cell.length_a   1.000
_cell.length_b   1.000
_cell.length_c   1.000
_cell.angle_alpha   90.00
_cell.angle_beta   90.00
_cell.angle_gamma   90.00
#
_symmetry.space_group_name_H-M   'P 1'
#
loop_
_entity.id
_entity.type
_entity.pdbx_description
1 polymer ?
#
loop_
_entity_poly.entity_id
_entity_poly.type
_entity_poly.pdbx_seq_one_letter_code
_entity_poly.pdbx_strand_id
1 'polypeptide(L)'
;MIKQRIEKIRDLMKEKNIYAYIVPSSDYHQSEYVGDYFKAREFMSGFTGSAGTLIVSMDEVGLWTDGRYFIQAEQELKHSGIKLFKMGEEGVPTIEEYLLEKLPKNSTLGFDGRVMSVKEGQNLANKLVFKGINIEYKYDLVNDIWQDRCSLPTEKAFLLDIEYSGESFSHKLSRIRQAMKEKKATTHILASLDDIAWLFNIRGRDVKSNPVVLSYAVICTNSVYLFIDKNKIDEDIKHELSKENVQIKGYDEVYEFIKNIGENEVVLIDTSKVNYAIYNNIPSNVQKIEERNPSILFKSIKNEIELKNIRNSHIKDGVAFTKFMYWLKNNIGKIDITEISATQKLEDFRREQDKFIEPSFSTIAAYKDHAAMMHYSATEESNYKLEPRDLFLVDSGGQYFDGTTDITRTIALGPI
;
A
#
# COMPACT_ATOMS: atom_id res chain seq x y z
N MET A 1 -1.34 -23.83 -15.11
CA MET A 1 -1.45 -23.32 -13.73
C MET A 1 -2.48 -22.18 -13.63
N ILE A 2 -2.31 -21.05 -14.33
CA ILE A 2 -3.26 -19.91 -14.29
C ILE A 2 -4.70 -20.30 -14.67
N LYS A 3 -4.90 -21.01 -15.79
CA LYS A 3 -6.23 -21.47 -16.21
C LYS A 3 -6.97 -22.30 -15.15
N GLN A 4 -6.26 -23.18 -14.45
CA GLN A 4 -6.83 -23.98 -13.36
C GLN A 4 -7.23 -23.11 -12.16
N ARG A 5 -6.48 -22.06 -11.83
CA ARG A 5 -6.86 -21.09 -10.78
C ARG A 5 -8.15 -20.36 -11.15
N ILE A 6 -8.28 -19.92 -12.41
CA ILE A 6 -9.49 -19.29 -12.95
C ILE A 6 -10.70 -20.24 -12.92
N GLU A 7 -10.52 -21.51 -13.25
CA GLU A 7 -11.59 -22.52 -13.18
C GLU A 7 -12.05 -22.73 -11.72
N LYS A 8 -11.10 -22.90 -10.79
CA LYS A 8 -11.42 -23.09 -9.36
C LYS A 8 -12.16 -21.90 -8.75
N ILE A 9 -11.73 -20.67 -9.02
CA ILE A 9 -12.43 -19.49 -8.50
C ILE A 9 -13.84 -19.36 -9.11
N ARG A 10 -14.03 -19.73 -10.38
CA ARG A 10 -15.36 -19.75 -11.01
C ARG A 10 -16.29 -20.78 -10.37
N ASP A 11 -15.78 -21.93 -9.95
CA ASP A 11 -16.59 -22.92 -9.23
C ASP A 11 -17.05 -22.37 -7.87
N LEU A 12 -16.15 -21.72 -7.11
CA LEU A 12 -16.54 -21.01 -5.87
C LEU A 12 -17.54 -19.88 -6.15
N MET A 13 -17.37 -19.13 -7.23
CA MET A 13 -18.30 -18.09 -7.64
C MET A 13 -19.70 -18.66 -7.92
N LYS A 14 -19.81 -19.82 -8.60
CA LYS A 14 -21.09 -20.50 -8.84
C LYS A 14 -21.76 -20.89 -7.51
N GLU A 15 -21.00 -21.47 -6.58
CA GLU A 15 -21.51 -21.86 -5.26
C GLU A 15 -22.07 -20.69 -4.46
N LYS A 16 -21.51 -19.49 -4.64
CA LYS A 16 -21.93 -18.25 -3.96
C LYS A 16 -22.86 -17.37 -4.79
N ASN A 17 -23.31 -17.82 -5.97
CA ASN A 17 -24.10 -17.02 -6.91
C ASN A 17 -23.46 -15.67 -7.30
N ILE A 18 -22.14 -15.65 -7.43
CA ILE A 18 -21.35 -14.50 -7.90
C ILE A 18 -21.12 -14.64 -9.40
N TYR A 19 -21.41 -13.61 -10.19
CA TYR A 19 -21.21 -13.65 -11.64
C TYR A 19 -19.85 -13.11 -12.08
N ALA A 20 -19.37 -12.06 -11.41
CA ALA A 20 -18.02 -11.54 -11.60
C ALA A 20 -17.35 -11.26 -10.25
N TYR A 21 -16.04 -11.43 -10.18
CA TYR A 21 -15.25 -11.22 -8.97
C TYR A 21 -14.03 -10.33 -9.27
N ILE A 22 -13.84 -9.28 -8.46
CA ILE A 22 -12.74 -8.32 -8.60
C ILE A 22 -11.60 -8.71 -7.66
N VAL A 23 -10.37 -8.74 -8.19
CA VAL A 23 -9.13 -8.95 -7.44
C VAL A 23 -8.20 -7.74 -7.71
N PRO A 24 -8.17 -6.74 -6.82
CA PRO A 24 -7.34 -5.54 -6.97
C PRO A 24 -5.87 -5.80 -6.55
N SER A 25 -5.03 -4.77 -6.67
CA SER A 25 -3.65 -4.74 -6.15
C SER A 25 -3.54 -3.93 -4.85
N SER A 26 -4.45 -4.16 -3.91
CA SER A 26 -4.56 -3.41 -2.65
C SER A 26 -4.53 -4.34 -1.44
N ASP A 27 -4.12 -3.79 -0.30
CA ASP A 27 -4.19 -4.46 0.99
C ASP A 27 -5.40 -3.98 1.80
N TYR A 28 -5.48 -4.39 3.08
CA TYR A 28 -6.59 -3.99 3.95
C TYR A 28 -6.61 -2.51 4.34
N HIS A 29 -5.54 -1.77 4.03
CA HIS A 29 -5.26 -0.42 4.52
C HIS A 29 -5.07 0.61 3.40
N GLN A 30 -5.26 0.21 2.14
CA GLN A 30 -5.05 1.04 0.96
C GLN A 30 -3.60 1.56 0.89
N SER A 31 -2.65 0.68 1.20
CA SER A 31 -1.21 0.93 1.05
C SER A 31 -0.80 0.99 -0.42
N GLU A 32 0.21 1.79 -0.72
CA GLU A 32 0.78 1.87 -2.07
C GLU A 32 1.57 0.61 -2.45
N TYR A 33 2.39 0.10 -1.51
CA TYR A 33 3.10 -1.16 -1.63
C TYR A 33 2.40 -2.20 -0.76
N VAL A 34 2.22 -3.39 -1.30
CA VAL A 34 1.53 -4.48 -0.60
C VAL A 34 2.48 -5.63 -0.30
N GLY A 35 2.35 -6.21 0.89
CA GLY A 35 3.11 -7.41 1.27
C GLY A 35 2.69 -8.65 0.48
N ASP A 36 3.50 -9.71 0.52
CA ASP A 36 3.28 -10.92 -0.29
C ASP A 36 1.92 -11.60 -0.02
N TYR A 37 1.40 -11.52 1.21
CA TYR A 37 0.05 -11.96 1.56
C TYR A 37 -1.04 -11.35 0.65
N PHE A 38 -0.86 -10.10 0.20
CA PHE A 38 -1.85 -9.33 -0.55
C PHE A 38 -1.67 -9.43 -2.06
N LYS A 39 -0.68 -10.18 -2.56
CA LYS A 39 -0.41 -10.37 -4.00
C LYS A 39 -1.40 -11.32 -4.68
N ALA A 40 -2.68 -11.25 -4.33
CA ALA A 40 -3.76 -12.09 -4.84
C ALA A 40 -3.91 -11.97 -6.37
N ARG A 41 -3.81 -10.75 -6.91
CA ARG A 41 -3.84 -10.52 -8.36
C ARG A 41 -2.67 -11.17 -9.06
N GLU A 42 -1.45 -11.05 -8.53
CA GLU A 42 -0.26 -11.71 -9.09
C GLU A 42 -0.41 -13.23 -9.05
N PHE A 43 -0.83 -13.80 -7.92
CA PHE A 43 -1.13 -15.24 -7.83
C PHE A 43 -2.17 -15.68 -8.87
N MET A 44 -3.24 -14.92 -9.06
CA MET A 44 -4.31 -15.29 -9.99
C MET A 44 -3.94 -15.11 -11.46
N SER A 45 -3.14 -14.10 -11.80
CA SER A 45 -2.88 -13.70 -13.19
C SER A 45 -1.49 -14.03 -13.70
N GLY A 46 -0.51 -14.22 -12.81
CA GLY A 46 0.92 -14.27 -13.14
C GLY A 46 1.53 -12.90 -13.42
N PHE A 47 0.75 -11.81 -13.43
CA PHE A 47 1.25 -10.46 -13.67
C PHE A 47 1.85 -9.86 -12.40
N THR A 48 3.12 -9.44 -12.46
CA THR A 48 3.94 -9.04 -11.30
C THR A 48 4.09 -7.52 -11.13
N GLY A 49 3.56 -6.71 -12.06
CA GLY A 49 3.60 -5.25 -11.95
C GLY A 49 2.92 -4.71 -10.68
N SER A 50 3.27 -3.52 -10.20
CA SER A 50 2.75 -3.04 -8.91
C SER A 50 1.28 -2.60 -8.93
N ALA A 51 0.73 -2.30 -10.10
CA ALA A 51 -0.64 -1.79 -10.24
C ALA A 51 -1.45 -2.60 -11.25
N GLY A 52 -2.70 -2.90 -10.88
CA GLY A 52 -3.68 -3.48 -11.79
C GLY A 52 -4.85 -4.13 -11.08
N THR A 53 -5.89 -4.43 -11.84
CA THR A 53 -7.11 -5.06 -11.33
C THR A 53 -7.49 -6.21 -12.24
N LEU A 54 -7.58 -7.42 -11.68
CA LEU A 54 -8.09 -8.59 -12.37
C LEU A 54 -9.59 -8.70 -12.12
N ILE A 55 -10.37 -8.92 -13.16
CA ILE A 55 -11.80 -9.22 -13.08
C ILE A 55 -12.02 -10.59 -13.70
N VAL A 56 -12.51 -11.53 -12.89
CA VAL A 56 -12.91 -12.85 -13.35
C VAL A 56 -14.43 -12.84 -13.47
N SER A 57 -14.98 -12.96 -14.68
CA SER A 57 -16.40 -13.23 -14.89
C SER A 57 -16.62 -14.69 -15.29
N MET A 58 -17.87 -15.13 -15.32
CA MET A 58 -18.23 -16.47 -15.83
C MET A 58 -17.78 -16.68 -17.28
N ASP A 59 -17.79 -15.63 -18.10
CA ASP A 59 -17.57 -15.72 -19.54
C ASP A 59 -16.15 -15.34 -19.97
N GLU A 60 -15.55 -14.34 -19.32
CA GLU A 60 -14.22 -13.83 -19.68
C GLU A 60 -13.38 -13.45 -18.44
N VAL A 61 -12.09 -13.23 -18.65
CA VAL A 61 -11.19 -12.73 -17.60
C VAL A 61 -10.35 -11.60 -18.17
N GLY A 62 -10.35 -10.46 -17.48
CA GLY A 62 -9.65 -9.26 -17.90
C GLY A 62 -8.70 -8.74 -16.83
N LEU A 63 -7.57 -8.18 -17.23
CA LEU A 63 -6.65 -7.45 -16.36
C LEU A 63 -6.48 -6.02 -16.86
N TRP A 64 -6.80 -5.04 -16.01
CA TRP A 64 -6.59 -3.62 -16.27
C TRP A 64 -5.30 -3.18 -15.59
N THR A 65 -4.44 -2.48 -16.31
CA THR A 65 -3.26 -1.82 -15.75
C THR A 65 -2.96 -0.55 -16.55
N ASP A 66 -2.11 0.32 -16.01
CA ASP A 66 -1.74 1.59 -16.62
C ASP A 66 -0.47 1.49 -17.49
N GLY A 67 -0.15 2.59 -18.19
CA GLY A 67 0.89 2.65 -19.22
C GLY A 67 2.29 2.24 -18.76
N ARG A 68 2.57 2.26 -17.45
CA ARG A 68 3.85 1.79 -16.90
C ARG A 68 4.08 0.30 -17.16
N TYR A 69 3.00 -0.48 -17.31
CA TYR A 69 3.07 -1.93 -17.29
C TYR A 69 2.58 -2.61 -18.59
N PHE A 70 2.26 -1.87 -19.65
CA PHE A 70 1.71 -2.47 -20.88
C PHE A 70 2.61 -3.54 -21.48
N ILE A 71 3.90 -3.25 -21.65
CA ILE A 71 4.88 -4.17 -22.25
C ILE A 71 5.06 -5.40 -21.36
N GLN A 72 5.21 -5.18 -20.04
CA GLN A 72 5.35 -6.26 -19.07
C GLN A 72 4.10 -7.16 -19.05
N ALA A 73 2.91 -6.58 -18.97
CA ALA A 73 1.66 -7.31 -18.91
C ALA A 73 1.39 -8.13 -20.19
N GLU A 74 1.74 -7.60 -21.38
CA GLU A 74 1.64 -8.37 -22.62
C GLU A 74 2.52 -9.63 -22.61
N GLN A 75 3.73 -9.53 -22.05
CA GLN A 75 4.67 -10.64 -21.96
C GLN A 75 4.23 -11.66 -20.91
N GLU A 76 3.91 -11.22 -19.69
CA GLU A 76 3.57 -12.09 -18.56
C GLU A 76 2.21 -12.79 -18.73
N LEU A 77 1.23 -12.12 -19.36
CA LEU A 77 -0.09 -12.69 -19.62
C LEU A 77 -0.13 -13.58 -20.87
N LYS A 78 0.97 -13.70 -21.62
CA LYS A 78 1.01 -14.49 -22.85
C LYS A 78 0.60 -15.94 -22.55
N HIS A 79 -0.37 -16.45 -23.31
CA HIS A 79 -0.96 -17.79 -23.15
C HIS A 79 -1.73 -18.06 -21.85
N SER A 80 -1.91 -17.06 -20.97
CA SER A 80 -2.70 -17.19 -19.73
C SER A 80 -4.19 -17.38 -19.99
N GLY A 81 -4.70 -16.82 -21.10
CA GLY A 81 -6.14 -16.70 -21.38
C GLY A 81 -6.79 -15.46 -20.77
N ILE A 82 -6.02 -14.60 -20.10
CA ILE A 82 -6.46 -13.32 -19.54
C ILE A 82 -6.29 -12.24 -20.62
N LYS A 83 -7.33 -11.45 -20.84
CA LYS A 83 -7.30 -10.31 -21.75
C LYS A 83 -6.70 -9.10 -21.04
N LEU A 84 -5.68 -8.49 -21.64
CA LEU A 84 -5.12 -7.22 -21.16
C LEU A 84 -6.01 -6.05 -21.62
N PHE A 85 -6.34 -5.17 -20.69
CA PHE A 85 -7.00 -3.89 -20.94
C PHE A 85 -6.04 -2.75 -20.56
N LYS A 86 -5.54 -2.05 -21.58
CA LYS A 86 -4.57 -0.96 -21.43
C LYS A 86 -5.26 0.34 -21.04
N MET A 87 -5.27 0.67 -19.75
CA MET A 87 -6.05 1.80 -19.22
C MET A 87 -5.65 3.12 -19.90
N GLY A 88 -6.65 3.89 -20.33
CA GLY A 88 -6.45 5.20 -20.95
C GLY A 88 -6.19 5.18 -22.47
N GLU A 89 -6.03 4.00 -23.08
CA GLU A 89 -6.01 3.90 -24.55
C GLU A 89 -7.43 4.05 -25.13
N GLU A 90 -7.51 4.62 -26.33
CA GLU A 90 -8.77 4.82 -27.03
C GLU A 90 -9.49 3.48 -27.28
N GLY A 91 -10.78 3.42 -26.95
CA GLY A 91 -11.60 2.22 -27.10
C GLY A 91 -11.43 1.16 -26.01
N VAL A 92 -10.55 1.35 -25.04
CA VAL A 92 -10.46 0.48 -23.86
C VAL A 92 -11.45 0.94 -22.79
N PRO A 93 -12.46 0.12 -22.41
CA PRO A 93 -13.41 0.51 -21.40
C PRO A 93 -12.74 0.60 -20.03
N THR A 94 -13.18 1.56 -19.23
CA THR A 94 -12.92 1.58 -17.79
C THR A 94 -13.51 0.34 -17.12
N ILE A 95 -13.06 0.01 -15.91
CA ILE A 95 -13.60 -1.12 -15.14
C ILE A 95 -15.11 -0.97 -14.97
N GLU A 96 -15.58 0.24 -14.69
CA GLU A 96 -17.00 0.47 -14.46
C GLU A 96 -17.83 0.37 -15.73
N GLU A 97 -17.33 0.87 -16.87
CA GLU A 97 -17.99 0.68 -18.18
C GLU A 97 -18.04 -0.80 -18.56
N TYR A 98 -16.94 -1.52 -18.36
CA TYR A 98 -16.87 -2.96 -18.62
C TYR A 98 -17.88 -3.73 -17.77
N LEU A 99 -17.90 -3.50 -16.45
CA LEU A 99 -18.86 -4.15 -15.54
C LEU A 99 -20.29 -3.75 -15.91
N LEU A 100 -20.51 -2.49 -16.27
CA LEU A 100 -21.81 -2.01 -16.67
C LEU A 100 -22.27 -2.61 -18.00
N GLU A 101 -21.38 -2.95 -18.91
CA GLU A 101 -21.74 -3.66 -20.14
C GLU A 101 -22.01 -5.14 -19.85
N LYS A 102 -21.05 -5.82 -19.21
CA LYS A 102 -20.98 -7.28 -19.12
C LYS A 102 -21.86 -7.90 -18.05
N LEU A 103 -22.14 -7.22 -16.94
CA LEU A 103 -22.95 -7.81 -15.87
C LEU A 103 -24.42 -7.97 -16.31
N PRO A 104 -25.00 -9.19 -16.24
CA PRO A 104 -26.44 -9.40 -16.44
C PRO A 104 -27.26 -8.63 -15.40
N LYS A 105 -28.50 -8.28 -15.74
CA LYS A 105 -29.42 -7.67 -14.77
C LYS A 105 -29.63 -8.60 -13.58
N ASN A 106 -29.71 -8.02 -12.38
CA ASN A 106 -29.91 -8.72 -11.11
C ASN A 106 -28.83 -9.77 -10.78
N SER A 107 -27.65 -9.69 -11.39
CA SER A 107 -26.51 -10.54 -11.05
C SER A 107 -25.71 -9.98 -9.87
N THR A 108 -24.74 -10.76 -9.38
CA THR A 108 -23.91 -10.38 -8.24
C THR A 108 -22.47 -10.10 -8.69
N LEU A 109 -21.94 -8.95 -8.26
CA LEU A 109 -20.53 -8.60 -8.33
C LEU A 109 -19.89 -8.86 -6.96
N GLY A 110 -18.83 -9.66 -6.94
CA GLY A 110 -18.09 -10.02 -5.74
C GLY A 110 -16.72 -9.36 -5.64
N PHE A 111 -16.25 -9.15 -4.41
CA PHE A 111 -14.86 -8.84 -4.07
C PHE A 111 -14.61 -9.13 -2.58
N ASP A 112 -13.37 -9.22 -2.12
CA ASP A 112 -13.10 -9.16 -0.68
C ASP A 112 -13.26 -7.71 -0.20
N GLY A 113 -14.26 -7.45 0.65
CA GLY A 113 -14.56 -6.13 1.16
C GLY A 113 -13.44 -5.51 1.98
N ARG A 114 -12.45 -6.31 2.42
CA ARG A 114 -11.30 -5.82 3.18
C ARG A 114 -10.27 -5.15 2.28
N VAL A 115 -10.15 -5.53 1.00
CA VAL A 115 -9.14 -4.96 0.08
C VAL A 115 -9.68 -3.81 -0.78
N MET A 116 -10.98 -3.56 -0.79
CA MET A 116 -11.58 -2.43 -1.51
C MET A 116 -11.80 -1.25 -0.57
N SER A 117 -11.46 -0.03 -0.97
CA SER A 117 -11.85 1.16 -0.20
C SER A 117 -13.36 1.37 -0.22
N VAL A 118 -13.90 2.08 0.78
CA VAL A 118 -15.32 2.46 0.80
C VAL A 118 -15.70 3.24 -0.45
N LYS A 119 -14.86 4.21 -0.83
CA LYS A 119 -15.08 5.07 -1.99
C LYS A 119 -15.19 4.27 -3.28
N GLU A 120 -14.28 3.32 -3.52
CA GLU A 120 -14.34 2.47 -4.72
C GLU A 120 -15.57 1.58 -4.71
N GLY A 121 -15.85 0.90 -3.59
CA GLY A 121 -17.02 0.01 -3.48
C GLY A 121 -18.35 0.75 -3.62
N GLN A 122 -18.50 1.94 -3.02
CA GLN A 122 -19.69 2.78 -3.17
C GLN A 122 -19.83 3.30 -4.61
N ASN A 123 -18.73 3.72 -5.25
CA ASN A 123 -18.76 4.15 -6.64
C ASN A 123 -19.25 3.04 -7.58
N LEU A 124 -18.76 1.81 -7.38
CA LEU A 124 -19.24 0.63 -8.12
C LEU A 124 -20.72 0.35 -7.84
N ALA A 125 -21.12 0.30 -6.57
CA ALA A 125 -22.51 0.04 -6.18
C ALA A 125 -23.47 1.07 -6.79
N ASN A 126 -23.13 2.36 -6.71
CA ASN A 126 -23.94 3.46 -7.25
C ASN A 126 -24.06 3.40 -8.77
N LYS A 127 -22.97 3.11 -9.49
CA LYS A 127 -22.99 2.99 -10.97
C LYS A 127 -23.78 1.77 -11.44
N LEU A 128 -23.85 0.70 -10.65
CA LEU A 128 -24.46 -0.57 -11.04
C LEU A 128 -25.90 -0.75 -10.52
N VAL A 129 -26.39 0.15 -9.65
CA VAL A 129 -27.70 0.03 -8.99
C VAL A 129 -28.88 -0.10 -9.96
N PHE A 130 -28.84 0.59 -11.11
CA PHE A 130 -29.95 0.55 -12.08
C PHE A 130 -30.05 -0.78 -12.84
N LYS A 131 -28.99 -1.58 -12.85
CA LYS A 131 -29.00 -2.97 -13.34
C LYS A 131 -29.47 -3.96 -12.27
N GLY A 132 -29.76 -3.51 -11.05
CA GLY A 132 -30.11 -4.37 -9.92
C GLY A 132 -28.96 -5.23 -9.43
N ILE A 133 -27.71 -4.82 -9.69
CA ILE A 133 -26.53 -5.61 -9.31
C ILE A 133 -26.41 -5.67 -7.79
N ASN A 134 -26.26 -6.87 -7.25
CA ASN A 134 -25.94 -7.09 -5.84
C ASN A 134 -24.42 -7.06 -5.62
N ILE A 135 -23.96 -6.43 -4.54
CA ILE A 135 -22.56 -6.44 -4.14
C ILE A 135 -22.36 -7.49 -3.05
N GLU A 136 -21.49 -8.47 -3.30
CA GLU A 136 -21.06 -9.46 -2.31
C GLU A 136 -19.61 -9.18 -1.88
N TYR A 137 -19.42 -8.83 -0.62
CA TYR A 137 -18.12 -8.36 -0.11
C TYR A 137 -17.56 -9.22 1.04
N LYS A 138 -18.22 -10.34 1.38
CA LYS A 138 -17.88 -11.15 2.57
C LYS A 138 -16.79 -12.19 2.33
N TYR A 139 -16.54 -12.55 1.08
CA TYR A 139 -15.70 -13.70 0.74
C TYR A 139 -14.38 -13.26 0.12
N ASP A 140 -13.28 -13.77 0.64
CA ASP A 140 -11.98 -13.82 -0.03
C ASP A 140 -11.86 -15.14 -0.78
N LEU A 141 -12.37 -15.18 -2.02
CA LEU A 141 -12.37 -16.40 -2.82
C LEU A 141 -10.96 -16.83 -3.25
N VAL A 142 -10.00 -15.91 -3.25
CA VAL A 142 -8.61 -16.23 -3.61
C VAL A 142 -7.95 -17.01 -2.47
N ASN A 143 -8.25 -16.67 -1.21
CA ASN A 143 -7.77 -17.41 -0.05
C ASN A 143 -8.13 -18.91 -0.12
N ASP A 144 -9.34 -19.23 -0.56
CA ASP A 144 -9.83 -20.62 -0.59
C ASP A 144 -9.11 -21.50 -1.64
N ILE A 145 -8.37 -20.89 -2.57
CA ILE A 145 -7.61 -21.59 -3.61
C ILE A 145 -6.09 -21.42 -3.49
N TRP A 146 -5.62 -20.48 -2.68
CA TRP A 146 -4.19 -20.18 -2.48
C TRP A 146 -3.65 -20.95 -1.27
N GLN A 147 -3.30 -22.22 -1.51
CA GLN A 147 -2.91 -23.17 -0.46
C GLN A 147 -1.64 -22.78 0.32
N ASP A 148 -0.70 -22.11 -0.35
CA ASP A 148 0.61 -21.71 0.14
C ASP A 148 0.73 -20.18 0.32
N ARG A 149 -0.39 -19.51 0.62
CA ARG A 149 -0.40 -18.07 0.85
C ARG A 149 0.50 -17.71 2.04
N CYS A 150 1.39 -16.75 1.84
CA CYS A 150 2.25 -16.22 2.90
C CYS A 150 1.42 -15.77 4.11
N SER A 151 1.97 -15.81 5.31
CA SER A 151 1.33 -15.21 6.48
C SER A 151 1.45 -13.68 6.47
N LEU A 152 0.61 -12.99 7.24
CA LEU A 152 0.85 -11.58 7.54
C LEU A 152 2.19 -11.43 8.31
N PRO A 153 2.91 -10.31 8.14
CA PRO A 153 4.17 -10.07 8.82
C PRO A 153 3.96 -10.02 10.35
N THR A 154 4.96 -10.48 11.10
CA THR A 154 4.94 -10.53 12.58
C THR A 154 6.08 -9.72 13.20
N GLU A 155 6.69 -8.82 12.42
CA GLU A 155 7.83 -8.02 12.85
C GLU A 155 7.49 -7.13 14.05
N LYS A 156 8.46 -6.93 14.95
CA LYS A 156 8.27 -6.10 16.15
C LYS A 156 8.11 -4.63 15.76
N ALA A 157 7.18 -3.97 16.44
CA ALA A 157 7.05 -2.53 16.39
C ALA A 157 8.11 -1.87 17.27
N PHE A 158 8.39 -0.59 17.03
CA PHE A 158 9.28 0.20 17.87
C PHE A 158 8.78 1.65 18.01
N LEU A 159 9.13 2.31 19.11
CA LEU A 159 8.79 3.71 19.35
C LEU A 159 9.69 4.64 18.53
N LEU A 160 9.09 5.72 18.02
CA LEU A 160 9.79 6.87 17.47
C LEU A 160 9.79 7.99 18.52
N ASP A 161 10.95 8.24 19.11
CA ASP A 161 11.10 9.23 20.18
C ASP A 161 10.67 10.66 19.75
N ILE A 162 10.36 11.50 20.74
CA ILE A 162 10.05 12.93 20.57
C ILE A 162 11.24 13.69 19.97
N GLU A 163 12.49 13.24 20.17
CA GLU A 163 13.65 13.83 19.48
C GLU A 163 13.56 13.73 17.94
N TYR A 164 12.80 12.76 17.42
CA TYR A 164 12.53 12.60 15.98
C TYR A 164 11.20 13.22 15.58
N SER A 165 10.14 12.91 16.33
CA SER A 165 8.76 13.26 16.00
C SER A 165 8.35 14.68 16.40
N GLY A 166 9.04 15.30 17.35
CA GLY A 166 8.78 16.66 17.85
C GLY A 166 7.49 16.84 18.65
N GLU A 167 6.66 15.80 18.76
CA GLU A 167 5.33 15.88 19.35
C GLU A 167 4.92 14.52 19.91
N SER A 168 4.40 14.50 21.15
CA SER A 168 3.94 13.27 21.80
C SER A 168 2.61 12.77 21.22
N PHE A 169 2.37 11.47 21.38
CA PHE A 169 1.09 10.84 21.03
C PHE A 169 -0.10 11.54 21.73
N SER A 170 -0.01 11.84 23.03
CA SER A 170 -1.04 12.56 23.79
C SER A 170 -1.46 13.88 23.14
N HIS A 171 -0.48 14.67 22.66
CA HIS A 171 -0.77 15.96 22.03
C HIS A 171 -1.37 15.77 20.62
N LYS A 172 -0.92 14.78 19.85
CA LYS A 172 -1.54 14.42 18.56
C LYS A 172 -2.98 13.96 18.73
N LEU A 173 -3.23 13.12 19.73
CA LEU A 173 -4.56 12.62 20.08
C LEU A 173 -5.52 13.76 20.45
N SER A 174 -5.06 14.75 21.22
CA SER A 174 -5.88 15.90 21.60
C SER A 174 -6.30 16.73 20.38
N ARG A 175 -5.40 16.94 19.41
CA ARG A 175 -5.70 17.61 18.13
C ARG A 175 -6.73 16.83 17.30
N ILE A 176 -6.62 15.50 17.25
CA ILE A 176 -7.62 14.66 16.57
C ILE A 176 -8.98 14.76 17.26
N ARG A 177 -9.04 14.66 18.59
CA ARG A 177 -10.29 14.81 19.36
C ARG A 177 -10.91 16.20 19.20
N GLN A 178 -10.09 17.25 19.07
CA GLN A 178 -10.57 18.60 18.77
C GLN A 178 -11.23 18.65 17.37
N ALA A 179 -10.61 18.07 16.35
CA ALA A 179 -11.20 17.96 15.02
C ALA A 179 -12.49 17.12 15.01
N MET A 180 -12.55 16.04 15.80
CA MET A 180 -13.78 15.26 16.00
C MET A 180 -14.89 16.12 16.61
N LYS A 181 -14.58 16.90 17.66
CA LYS A 181 -15.53 17.80 18.32
C LYS A 181 -16.08 18.86 17.37
N GLU A 182 -15.24 19.46 16.55
CA GLU A 182 -15.65 20.44 15.51
C GLU A 182 -16.63 19.85 14.50
N LYS A 183 -16.40 18.58 14.13
CA LYS A 183 -17.30 17.80 13.25
C LYS A 183 -18.47 17.17 13.99
N LYS A 184 -18.58 17.33 15.31
CA LYS A 184 -19.57 16.67 16.18
C LYS A 184 -19.53 15.13 16.09
N ALA A 185 -18.36 14.58 15.78
CA ALA A 185 -18.11 13.14 15.81
C ALA A 185 -17.73 12.68 17.23
N THR A 186 -18.20 11.51 17.63
CA THR A 186 -17.88 10.89 18.93
C THR A 186 -16.85 9.77 18.77
N THR A 187 -16.79 9.17 17.57
CA THR A 187 -15.88 8.08 17.22
C THR A 187 -15.19 8.38 15.89
N HIS A 188 -13.91 8.04 15.76
CA HIS A 188 -13.14 8.15 14.51
C HIS A 188 -12.39 6.85 14.24
N ILE A 189 -12.54 6.30 13.03
CA ILE A 189 -11.86 5.08 12.60
C ILE A 189 -10.68 5.45 11.71
N LEU A 190 -9.48 5.01 12.10
CA LEU A 190 -8.26 5.10 11.30
C LEU A 190 -7.87 3.72 10.78
N ALA A 191 -7.66 3.64 9.47
CA ALA A 191 -7.23 2.42 8.78
C ALA A 191 -5.90 2.59 8.03
N SER A 192 -5.53 3.81 7.65
CA SER A 192 -4.25 4.09 6.98
C SER A 192 -3.07 3.92 7.94
N LEU A 193 -2.12 3.08 7.55
CA LEU A 193 -1.01 2.68 8.41
C LEU A 193 -0.08 3.85 8.76
N ASP A 194 0.11 4.79 7.86
CA ASP A 194 0.93 5.99 8.05
C ASP A 194 0.28 6.99 9.03
N ASP A 195 -1.06 7.11 9.00
CA ASP A 195 -1.80 7.90 9.99
C ASP A 195 -1.70 7.30 11.39
N ILE A 196 -1.81 5.98 11.51
CA ILE A 196 -1.69 5.25 12.78
C ILE A 196 -0.25 5.35 13.32
N ALA A 197 0.75 5.08 12.47
CA ALA A 197 2.16 5.23 12.82
C ALA A 197 2.47 6.65 13.31
N TRP A 198 1.98 7.69 12.61
CA TRP A 198 2.18 9.08 13.01
C TRP A 198 1.51 9.42 14.34
N LEU A 199 0.27 8.97 14.57
CA LEU A 199 -0.49 9.25 15.79
C LEU A 199 0.21 8.65 17.02
N PHE A 200 0.52 7.36 16.98
CA PHE A 200 1.06 6.65 18.15
C PHE A 200 2.58 6.79 18.32
N ASN A 201 3.28 7.47 17.40
CA ASN A 201 4.74 7.46 17.35
C ASN A 201 5.31 6.03 17.34
N ILE A 202 4.65 5.12 16.63
CA ILE A 202 5.09 3.73 16.47
C ILE A 202 5.51 3.53 15.01
N ARG A 203 6.57 2.75 14.79
CA ARG A 203 7.06 2.34 13.48
C ARG A 203 7.24 0.82 13.44
N GLY A 204 7.37 0.27 12.24
CA GLY A 204 7.51 -1.17 12.02
C GLY A 204 8.16 -1.47 10.68
N ARG A 205 8.09 -2.73 10.27
CA ARG A 205 8.65 -3.22 9.00
C ARG A 205 7.68 -4.16 8.26
N ASP A 206 6.38 -3.96 8.46
CA ASP A 206 5.37 -4.85 7.88
C ASP A 206 5.17 -4.63 6.38
N VAL A 207 5.44 -3.41 5.91
CA VAL A 207 5.37 -3.05 4.49
C VAL A 207 6.77 -2.65 4.06
N LYS A 208 7.32 -3.35 3.06
CA LYS A 208 8.66 -3.05 2.55
C LYS A 208 8.78 -1.57 2.20
N SER A 209 9.90 -0.95 2.59
CA SER A 209 10.20 0.47 2.33
C SER A 209 9.29 1.49 3.02
N ASN A 210 8.28 1.05 3.77
CA ASN A 210 7.33 1.91 4.49
C ASN A 210 7.35 1.51 5.96
N PRO A 211 7.93 2.31 6.86
CA PRO A 211 8.18 1.90 8.24
C PRO A 211 6.90 1.93 9.11
N VAL A 212 5.92 1.10 8.77
CA VAL A 212 4.58 1.04 9.37
C VAL A 212 4.28 -0.35 9.93
N VAL A 213 3.22 -0.44 10.73
CA VAL A 213 2.75 -1.68 11.35
C VAL A 213 1.28 -1.89 10.99
N LEU A 214 0.93 -3.08 10.48
CA LEU A 214 -0.44 -3.49 10.21
C LEU A 214 -1.30 -3.33 11.47
N SER A 215 -2.20 -2.36 11.42
CA SER A 215 -3.03 -2.00 12.56
C SER A 215 -4.25 -1.19 12.15
N TYR A 216 -5.26 -1.16 13.02
CA TYR A 216 -6.36 -0.20 12.97
C TYR A 216 -6.41 0.57 14.29
N ALA A 217 -6.99 1.77 14.27
CA ALA A 217 -7.29 2.49 15.49
C ALA A 217 -8.72 3.03 15.49
N VAL A 218 -9.38 2.94 16.65
CA VAL A 218 -10.66 3.58 16.90
C VAL A 218 -10.50 4.56 18.05
N ILE A 219 -10.71 5.84 17.76
CA ILE A 219 -10.57 6.94 18.70
C ILE A 219 -11.97 7.38 19.11
N CYS A 220 -12.28 7.26 20.40
CA CYS A 220 -13.50 7.78 20.98
C CYS A 220 -13.20 9.05 21.78
N THR A 221 -14.24 9.73 22.25
CA THR A 221 -14.10 10.96 23.07
C THR A 221 -13.17 10.75 24.28
N ASN A 222 -13.27 9.60 24.97
CA ASN A 222 -12.53 9.33 26.22
C ASN A 222 -11.68 8.05 26.20
N SER A 223 -11.68 7.30 25.10
CA SER A 223 -10.94 6.04 24.98
C SER A 223 -10.30 5.91 23.60
N VAL A 224 -9.31 5.04 23.49
CA VAL A 224 -8.66 4.71 22.23
C VAL A 224 -8.46 3.20 22.18
N TYR A 225 -8.74 2.60 21.05
CA TYR A 225 -8.51 1.18 20.78
C TYR A 225 -7.48 1.05 19.66
N LEU A 226 -6.42 0.27 19.89
CA LEU A 226 -5.42 -0.07 18.89
C LEU A 226 -5.55 -1.57 18.60
N PHE A 227 -5.90 -1.91 17.35
CA PHE A 227 -6.03 -3.28 16.87
C PHE A 227 -4.75 -3.65 16.14
N ILE A 228 -3.96 -4.54 16.73
CA ILE A 228 -2.63 -4.91 16.26
C ILE A 228 -2.32 -6.33 16.72
N ASP A 229 -1.43 -7.03 16.03
CA ASP A 229 -0.88 -8.28 16.59
C ASP A 229 -0.14 -7.94 17.90
N LYS A 230 -0.67 -8.45 19.02
CA LYS A 230 -0.17 -8.18 20.37
C LYS A 230 1.30 -8.60 20.52
N ASN A 231 1.77 -9.56 19.73
CA ASN A 231 3.16 -9.97 19.74
C ASN A 231 4.10 -8.88 19.22
N LYS A 232 3.63 -7.87 18.49
CA LYS A 232 4.45 -6.78 17.97
C LYS A 232 4.79 -5.72 19.01
N ILE A 233 4.05 -5.70 20.12
CA ILE A 233 4.12 -4.66 21.14
C ILE A 233 4.97 -5.15 22.33
N ASP A 234 6.04 -4.42 22.63
CA ASP A 234 6.88 -4.64 23.81
C ASP A 234 6.37 -3.86 25.04
N GLU A 235 7.09 -3.98 26.17
CA GLU A 235 6.72 -3.30 27.42
C GLU A 235 6.86 -1.78 27.34
N ASP A 236 7.82 -1.26 26.57
CA ASP A 236 8.04 0.18 26.41
C ASP A 236 6.87 0.82 25.66
N ILE A 237 6.42 0.20 24.56
CA ILE A 237 5.22 0.63 23.84
C ILE A 237 3.98 0.52 24.73
N LYS A 238 3.81 -0.58 25.48
CA LYS A 238 2.67 -0.70 26.42
C LYS A 238 2.68 0.43 27.45
N HIS A 239 3.85 0.75 27.99
CA HIS A 239 3.99 1.84 28.95
C HIS A 239 3.61 3.19 28.32
N GLU A 240 4.11 3.51 27.13
CA GLU A 240 3.76 4.75 26.42
C GLU A 240 2.26 4.86 26.15
N LEU A 241 1.65 3.80 25.63
CA LEU A 241 0.23 3.73 25.31
C LEU A 241 -0.67 3.80 26.56
N SER A 242 -0.17 3.36 27.72
CA SER A 242 -0.91 3.42 28.99
C SER A 242 -1.19 4.86 29.46
N LYS A 243 -0.40 5.84 29.03
CA LYS A 243 -0.56 7.26 29.39
C LYS A 243 -1.90 7.86 28.95
N GLU A 244 -2.51 7.32 27.89
CA GLU A 244 -3.84 7.70 27.40
C GLU A 244 -4.86 6.55 27.52
N ASN A 245 -4.59 5.55 28.37
CA ASN A 245 -5.44 4.36 28.56
C ASN A 245 -5.82 3.65 27.25
N VAL A 246 -4.86 3.52 26.32
CA VAL A 246 -5.11 2.84 25.04
C VAL A 246 -5.36 1.36 25.29
N GLN A 247 -6.46 0.84 24.74
CA GLN A 247 -6.81 -0.56 24.81
C GLN A 247 -6.25 -1.31 23.60
N ILE A 248 -5.33 -2.25 23.86
CA ILE A 248 -4.73 -3.07 22.81
C ILE A 248 -5.61 -4.30 22.56
N LYS A 249 -6.08 -4.44 21.32
CA LYS A 249 -6.89 -5.55 20.82
C LYS A 249 -6.16 -6.27 19.70
N GLY A 250 -6.51 -7.52 19.43
CA GLY A 250 -6.01 -8.29 18.30
C GLY A 250 -6.41 -7.64 16.98
N TYR A 251 -5.57 -7.78 15.97
CA TYR A 251 -5.72 -7.11 14.67
C TYR A 251 -7.11 -7.31 14.02
N ASP A 252 -7.59 -8.55 13.95
CA ASP A 252 -8.89 -8.87 13.34
C ASP A 252 -10.10 -8.54 14.25
N GLU A 253 -9.89 -8.25 15.54
CA GLU A 253 -10.99 -7.90 16.46
C GLU A 253 -11.70 -6.61 16.03
N VAL A 254 -11.09 -5.79 15.16
CA VAL A 254 -11.70 -4.56 14.62
C VAL A 254 -13.02 -4.84 13.91
N TYR A 255 -13.12 -5.95 13.17
CA TYR A 255 -14.31 -6.27 12.36
C TYR A 255 -15.51 -6.65 13.21
N GLU A 256 -15.27 -7.23 14.40
CA GLU A 256 -16.34 -7.50 15.36
C GLU A 256 -16.65 -6.27 16.20
N PHE A 257 -15.62 -5.50 16.58
CA PHE A 257 -15.80 -4.25 17.33
C PHE A 257 -16.74 -3.27 16.61
N ILE A 258 -16.55 -3.05 15.31
CA ILE A 258 -17.32 -2.06 14.54
C ILE A 258 -18.82 -2.40 14.41
N LYS A 259 -19.19 -3.68 14.54
CA LYS A 259 -20.60 -4.12 14.53
C LYS A 259 -21.34 -3.74 15.81
N ASN A 260 -20.58 -3.50 16.88
CA ASN A 260 -21.08 -3.24 18.22
C ASN A 260 -20.95 -1.75 18.61
N ILE A 261 -20.71 -0.85 17.63
CA ILE A 261 -20.74 0.60 17.84
C ILE A 261 -22.17 1.00 18.26
N GLY A 262 -22.28 1.75 19.34
CA GLY A 262 -23.58 2.18 19.89
C GLY A 262 -24.34 3.11 18.94
N GLU A 263 -25.66 3.00 18.94
CA GLU A 263 -26.54 3.76 18.04
C GLU A 263 -26.45 5.29 18.17
N ASN A 264 -26.03 5.78 19.34
CA ASN A 264 -25.86 7.21 19.62
C ASN A 264 -24.50 7.75 19.19
N GLU A 265 -23.60 6.89 18.68
CA GLU A 265 -22.30 7.30 18.19
C GLU A 265 -22.40 7.95 16.81
N VAL A 266 -21.48 8.89 16.55
CA VAL A 266 -21.30 9.55 15.26
C VAL A 266 -19.89 9.28 14.79
N VAL A 267 -19.76 8.50 13.71
CA VAL A 267 -18.47 7.95 13.26
C VAL A 267 -17.88 8.79 12.13
N LEU A 268 -16.72 9.38 12.37
CA LEU A 268 -15.89 10.06 11.37
C LEU A 268 -15.06 9.04 10.59
N ILE A 269 -15.18 9.01 9.27
CA ILE A 269 -14.56 8.01 8.39
C ILE A 269 -14.01 8.67 7.13
N ASP A 270 -12.76 8.37 6.78
CA ASP A 270 -12.22 8.65 5.45
C ASP A 270 -12.49 7.48 4.51
N THR A 271 -13.44 7.68 3.58
CA THR A 271 -13.88 6.65 2.65
C THR A 271 -12.82 6.21 1.66
N SER A 272 -11.75 6.99 1.48
CA SER A 272 -10.63 6.62 0.61
C SER A 272 -9.61 5.71 1.31
N LYS A 273 -9.69 5.57 2.64
CA LYS A 273 -8.71 4.83 3.45
C LYS A 273 -9.31 3.65 4.21
N VAL A 274 -10.54 3.79 4.68
CA VAL A 274 -11.25 2.68 5.32
C VAL A 274 -11.72 1.69 4.26
N ASN A 275 -11.64 0.39 4.56
CA ASN A 275 -12.11 -0.65 3.67
C ASN A 275 -13.63 -0.83 3.72
N TYR A 276 -14.18 -1.37 2.64
CA TYR A 276 -15.61 -1.53 2.42
C TYR A 276 -16.25 -2.44 3.49
N ALA A 277 -15.54 -3.47 3.96
CA ALA A 277 -16.03 -4.38 4.99
C ALA A 277 -16.25 -3.65 6.33
N ILE A 278 -15.32 -2.82 6.80
CA ILE A 278 -15.49 -2.04 8.03
C ILE A 278 -16.73 -1.15 7.92
N TYR A 279 -16.85 -0.36 6.85
CA TYR A 279 -17.94 0.61 6.71
C TYR A 279 -19.34 -0.02 6.67
N ASN A 280 -19.50 -1.11 5.93
CA ASN A 280 -20.81 -1.76 5.74
C ASN A 280 -21.24 -2.63 6.91
N ASN A 281 -20.31 -2.97 7.82
CA ASN A 281 -20.64 -3.68 9.05
C ASN A 281 -20.92 -2.73 10.23
N ILE A 282 -20.73 -1.42 10.09
CA ILE A 282 -21.23 -0.43 11.07
C ILE A 282 -22.78 -0.46 11.03
N PRO A 283 -23.47 -0.55 12.18
CA PRO A 283 -24.93 -0.59 12.24
C PRO A 283 -25.57 0.54 11.42
N SER A 284 -26.64 0.23 10.70
CA SER A 284 -27.26 1.15 9.73
C SER A 284 -27.88 2.40 10.36
N ASN A 285 -28.19 2.35 11.66
CA ASN A 285 -28.72 3.46 12.45
C ASN A 285 -27.63 4.40 13.00
N VAL A 286 -26.35 4.02 12.92
CA VAL A 286 -25.22 4.85 13.35
C VAL A 286 -24.92 5.90 12.30
N GLN A 287 -24.86 7.17 12.71
CA GLN A 287 -24.53 8.27 11.80
C GLN A 287 -23.06 8.20 11.38
N LYS A 288 -22.80 8.36 10.08
CA LYS A 288 -21.46 8.37 9.49
C LYS A 288 -21.18 9.77 8.92
N ILE A 289 -20.04 10.34 9.29
CA ILE A 289 -19.50 11.58 8.73
C ILE A 289 -18.34 11.18 7.82
N GLU A 290 -18.57 11.27 6.52
CA GLU A 290 -17.59 10.89 5.50
C GLU A 290 -16.71 12.09 5.13
N GLU A 291 -15.46 12.07 5.57
CA GLU A 291 -14.57 13.22 5.54
C GLU A 291 -13.11 12.76 5.59
N ARG A 292 -12.20 13.56 5.03
CA ARG A 292 -10.77 13.23 5.05
C ARG A 292 -10.24 13.12 6.49
N ASN A 293 -9.34 12.16 6.74
CA ASN A 293 -8.67 12.01 8.05
C ASN A 293 -8.00 13.33 8.48
N PRO A 294 -8.27 13.85 9.69
CA PRO A 294 -7.63 15.07 10.19
C PRO A 294 -6.09 14.95 10.26
N SER A 295 -5.59 13.76 10.59
CA SER A 295 -4.16 13.46 10.68
C SER A 295 -3.41 13.71 9.38
N ILE A 296 -4.05 13.57 8.22
CA ILE A 296 -3.41 13.82 6.93
C ILE A 296 -2.96 15.28 6.83
N LEU A 297 -3.80 16.24 7.22
CA LEU A 297 -3.40 17.64 7.25
C LEU A 297 -2.33 17.88 8.31
N PHE A 298 -2.53 17.32 9.51
CA PHE A 298 -1.61 17.51 10.64
C PHE A 298 -0.18 17.04 10.34
N LYS A 299 -0.01 15.87 9.71
CA LYS A 299 1.31 15.33 9.36
C LYS A 299 1.85 15.86 8.04
N SER A 300 1.04 16.57 7.25
CA SER A 300 1.52 17.21 6.01
C SER A 300 2.44 18.40 6.33
N ILE A 301 2.18 19.09 7.45
CA ILE A 301 2.94 20.25 7.94
C ILE A 301 3.91 19.79 9.03
N LYS A 302 5.21 19.75 8.69
CA LYS A 302 6.25 19.24 9.60
C LYS A 302 6.58 20.29 10.65
N ASN A 303 6.75 19.86 11.90
CA ASN A 303 7.23 20.73 12.97
C ASN A 303 8.75 20.98 12.84
N GLU A 304 9.29 21.91 13.63
CA GLU A 304 10.71 22.29 13.55
C GLU A 304 11.69 21.13 13.82
N ILE A 305 11.31 20.18 14.68
CA ILE A 305 12.11 18.98 14.96
C ILE A 305 12.09 18.04 13.76
N GLU A 306 10.91 17.73 13.21
CA GLU A 306 10.78 16.92 12.00
C GLU A 306 11.54 17.57 10.82
N LEU A 307 11.43 18.89 10.63
CA LEU A 307 12.16 19.62 9.58
C LEU A 307 13.67 19.56 9.76
N LYS A 308 14.17 19.69 10.99
CA LYS A 308 15.60 19.53 11.30
C LYS A 308 16.08 18.12 10.96
N ASN A 309 15.33 17.11 11.35
CA ASN A 309 15.69 15.71 11.12
C ASN A 309 15.61 15.32 9.63
N ILE A 310 14.62 15.84 8.88
CA ILE A 310 14.55 15.70 7.42
C ILE A 310 15.79 16.30 6.74
N ARG A 311 16.25 17.49 7.17
CA ARG A 311 17.49 18.06 6.63
C ARG A 311 18.70 17.18 6.93
N ASN A 312 18.78 16.63 8.15
CA ASN A 312 19.87 15.73 8.53
C ASN A 312 19.89 14.43 7.70
N SER A 313 18.74 13.79 7.48
CA SER A 313 18.65 12.60 6.62
C SER A 313 19.06 12.90 5.18
N HIS A 314 18.67 14.06 4.62
CA HIS A 314 19.09 14.46 3.28
C HIS A 314 20.60 14.75 3.18
N ILE A 315 21.23 15.27 4.25
CA ILE A 315 22.69 15.44 4.29
C ILE A 315 23.38 14.07 4.29
N LYS A 316 22.93 13.14 5.14
CA LYS A 316 23.44 11.76 5.21
C LYS A 316 23.31 11.04 3.87
N ASP A 317 22.14 11.10 3.25
CA ASP A 317 21.88 10.48 1.95
C ASP A 317 22.70 11.16 0.83
N GLY A 318 22.88 12.48 0.89
CA GLY A 318 23.76 13.22 -0.02
C GLY A 318 25.22 12.76 0.06
N VAL A 319 25.72 12.43 1.25
CA VAL A 319 27.07 11.83 1.43
C VAL A 319 27.13 10.46 0.76
N ALA A 320 26.14 9.59 1.01
CA ALA A 320 26.08 8.25 0.40
C ALA A 320 26.03 8.31 -1.14
N PHE A 321 25.17 9.17 -1.69
CA PHE A 321 25.03 9.33 -3.13
C PHE A 321 26.29 9.94 -3.77
N THR A 322 26.96 10.87 -3.09
CA THR A 322 28.23 11.45 -3.57
C THR A 322 29.34 10.40 -3.60
N LYS A 323 29.47 9.57 -2.55
CA LYS A 323 30.41 8.43 -2.53
C LYS A 323 30.11 7.45 -3.66
N PHE A 324 28.84 7.15 -3.90
CA PHE A 324 28.41 6.31 -5.01
C PHE A 324 28.82 6.86 -6.38
N MET A 325 28.52 8.14 -6.66
CA MET A 325 28.92 8.77 -7.92
C MET A 325 30.44 8.76 -8.11
N TYR A 326 31.20 9.03 -7.05
CA TYR A 326 32.66 8.95 -7.08
C TYR A 326 33.14 7.53 -7.38
N TRP A 327 32.62 6.53 -6.68
CA TRP A 327 32.95 5.13 -6.92
C TRP A 327 32.63 4.71 -8.36
N LEU A 328 31.42 5.02 -8.85
CA LEU A 328 30.97 4.65 -10.19
C LEU A 328 31.89 5.23 -11.26
N LYS A 329 32.15 6.54 -11.23
CA LYS A 329 33.01 7.22 -12.22
C LYS A 329 34.46 6.75 -12.20
N ASN A 330 34.97 6.30 -11.06
CA ASN A 330 36.36 5.84 -10.96
C ASN A 330 36.54 4.36 -11.32
N ASN A 331 35.46 3.57 -11.37
CA ASN A 331 35.51 2.13 -11.58
C ASN A 331 34.85 1.67 -12.89
N ILE A 332 34.02 2.51 -13.52
CA ILE A 332 33.40 2.17 -14.81
C ILE A 332 34.47 1.82 -15.86
N GLY A 333 34.29 0.68 -16.54
CA GLY A 333 35.26 0.14 -17.50
C GLY A 333 36.53 -0.49 -16.90
N LYS A 334 36.70 -0.48 -15.57
CA LYS A 334 37.83 -1.13 -14.87
C LYS A 334 37.42 -2.42 -14.15
N ILE A 335 36.19 -2.46 -13.65
CA ILE A 335 35.58 -3.63 -13.03
C ILE A 335 34.21 -3.87 -13.65
N ASP A 336 33.67 -5.07 -13.46
CA ASP A 336 32.30 -5.36 -13.86
C ASP A 336 31.30 -4.67 -12.94
N ILE A 337 30.48 -3.79 -13.53
CA ILE A 337 29.38 -3.11 -12.85
C ILE A 337 28.13 -3.35 -13.69
N THR A 338 27.11 -3.91 -13.07
CA THR A 338 25.77 -4.10 -13.61
C THR A 338 24.75 -3.23 -12.87
N GLU A 339 23.55 -3.06 -13.42
CA GLU A 339 22.45 -2.30 -12.80
C GLU A 339 22.14 -2.79 -11.37
N ILE A 340 22.05 -4.10 -11.17
CA ILE A 340 21.84 -4.72 -9.85
C ILE A 340 23.02 -4.43 -8.92
N SER A 341 24.26 -4.61 -9.39
CA SER A 341 25.45 -4.38 -8.55
C SER A 341 25.61 -2.90 -8.16
N ALA A 342 25.24 -1.97 -9.03
CA ALA A 342 25.27 -0.54 -8.77
C ALA A 342 24.22 -0.15 -7.72
N THR A 343 23.01 -0.72 -7.82
CA THR A 343 21.96 -0.59 -6.79
C THR A 343 22.45 -1.06 -5.43
N GLN A 344 23.00 -2.28 -5.35
CA GLN A 344 23.55 -2.82 -4.10
C GLN A 344 24.65 -1.91 -3.55
N LYS A 345 25.53 -1.40 -4.41
CA LYS A 345 26.64 -0.54 -3.98
C LYS A 345 26.17 0.78 -3.40
N LEU A 346 25.12 1.39 -3.97
CA LEU A 346 24.51 2.59 -3.42
C LEU A 346 23.87 2.31 -2.05
N GLU A 347 23.18 1.18 -1.92
CA GLU A 347 22.62 0.76 -0.63
C GLU A 347 23.70 0.54 0.43
N ASP A 348 24.84 -0.08 0.09
CA ASP A 348 25.96 -0.24 1.01
C ASP A 348 26.44 1.12 1.56
N PHE A 349 26.58 2.14 0.70
CA PHE A 349 26.95 3.49 1.14
C PHE A 349 25.88 4.15 2.02
N ARG A 350 24.60 3.81 1.84
CA ARG A 350 23.52 4.23 2.75
C ARG A 350 23.57 3.50 4.09
N ARG A 351 23.87 2.20 4.09
CA ARG A 351 24.07 1.39 5.32
C ARG A 351 25.24 1.89 6.17
N GLU A 352 26.23 2.54 5.56
CA GLU A 352 27.30 3.25 6.31
C GLU A 352 26.81 4.52 7.03
N GLN A 353 25.64 5.08 6.67
CA GLN A 353 25.12 6.28 7.30
C GLN A 353 24.39 5.95 8.61
N ASP A 354 24.64 6.79 9.62
CA ASP A 354 24.01 6.68 10.93
C ASP A 354 22.47 6.66 10.84
N LYS A 355 21.85 5.72 11.56
CA LYS A 355 20.39 5.52 11.66
C LYS A 355 19.67 5.16 10.35
N PHE A 356 20.38 4.66 9.34
CA PHE A 356 19.74 4.05 8.17
C PHE A 356 18.90 2.83 8.56
N ILE A 357 17.71 2.69 7.96
CA ILE A 357 16.74 1.62 8.25
C ILE A 357 16.65 0.64 7.08
N GLU A 358 16.33 1.15 5.90
CA GLU A 358 16.16 0.43 4.63
C GLU A 358 15.97 1.43 3.47
N PRO A 359 15.99 1.02 2.20
CA PRO A 359 15.58 1.88 1.07
C PRO A 359 14.12 2.34 1.17
N SER A 360 13.82 3.59 0.83
CA SER A 360 12.45 4.15 0.85
C SER A 360 11.58 3.72 -0.32
N PHE A 361 12.17 3.09 -1.33
CA PHE A 361 11.52 2.33 -2.39
C PHE A 361 12.57 1.45 -3.09
N SER A 362 12.13 0.56 -3.99
CA SER A 362 13.06 -0.24 -4.79
C SER A 362 13.80 0.69 -5.76
N THR A 363 15.13 0.74 -5.67
CA THR A 363 15.95 1.63 -6.50
C THR A 363 15.75 1.32 -7.99
N ILE A 364 15.50 2.36 -8.78
CA ILE A 364 15.48 2.29 -10.24
C ILE A 364 16.89 2.63 -10.71
N ALA A 365 17.62 1.63 -11.19
CA ALA A 365 18.96 1.77 -11.77
C ALA A 365 18.89 1.33 -13.23
N ALA A 366 18.84 2.29 -14.15
CA ALA A 366 18.46 2.05 -15.53
C ALA A 366 19.54 2.57 -16.50
N TYR A 367 20.14 1.64 -17.26
CA TYR A 367 21.17 1.94 -18.25
C TYR A 367 20.56 2.02 -19.66
N LYS A 368 20.95 3.04 -20.44
CA LYS A 368 20.49 3.24 -21.83
C LYS A 368 18.95 3.24 -21.96
N ASP A 369 18.42 2.37 -22.81
CA ASP A 369 17.01 2.22 -23.17
C ASP A 369 16.14 1.83 -21.97
N HIS A 370 16.71 1.19 -20.93
CA HIS A 370 15.96 0.93 -19.71
C HIS A 370 15.51 2.22 -19.01
N ALA A 371 16.26 3.32 -19.16
CA ALA A 371 15.91 4.60 -18.54
C ALA A 371 14.66 5.26 -19.16
N ALA A 372 14.16 4.74 -20.30
CA ALA A 372 12.91 5.18 -20.88
C ALA A 372 11.68 4.58 -20.18
N MET A 373 11.86 3.57 -19.31
CA MET A 373 10.79 2.91 -18.57
C MET A 373 10.68 3.51 -17.17
N MET A 374 9.53 4.12 -16.84
CA MET A 374 9.36 4.91 -15.62
C MET A 374 9.61 4.14 -14.33
N HIS A 375 9.21 2.87 -14.27
CA HIS A 375 9.27 2.01 -13.07
C HIS A 375 10.15 0.76 -13.33
N TYR A 376 11.26 0.93 -14.05
CA TYR A 376 12.17 -0.19 -14.32
C TYR A 376 12.75 -0.78 -13.04
N SER A 377 12.82 -2.10 -12.99
CA SER A 377 13.64 -2.82 -12.02
C SER A 377 14.36 -3.94 -12.75
N ALA A 378 15.68 -4.00 -12.59
CA ALA A 378 16.49 -5.02 -13.23
C ALA A 378 16.20 -6.40 -12.63
N THR A 379 16.00 -7.40 -13.48
CA THR A 379 16.03 -8.83 -13.12
C THR A 379 17.37 -9.43 -13.52
N GLU A 380 17.68 -10.65 -13.06
CA GLU A 380 18.88 -11.36 -13.54
C GLU A 380 18.91 -11.51 -15.07
N GLU A 381 17.74 -11.62 -15.72
CA GLU A 381 17.64 -11.68 -17.18
C GLU A 381 17.83 -10.32 -17.87
N SER A 382 17.42 -9.21 -17.24
CA SER A 382 17.50 -7.87 -17.83
C SER A 382 18.68 -7.03 -17.33
N ASN A 383 19.53 -7.56 -16.46
CA ASN A 383 20.60 -6.83 -15.78
C ASN A 383 21.72 -6.37 -16.73
N TYR A 384 21.64 -5.15 -17.24
CA TYR A 384 22.66 -4.63 -18.14
C TYR A 384 24.01 -4.42 -17.43
N LYS A 385 25.08 -4.80 -18.11
CA LYS A 385 26.44 -4.34 -17.78
C LYS A 385 26.59 -2.89 -18.21
N LEU A 386 27.06 -2.04 -17.29
CA LEU A 386 27.35 -0.65 -17.53
C LEU A 386 28.70 -0.54 -18.25
N GLU A 387 28.73 0.25 -19.31
CA GLU A 387 29.93 0.54 -20.10
C GLU A 387 30.35 2.02 -19.92
N PRO A 388 31.61 2.39 -20.22
CA PRO A 388 32.09 3.78 -20.13
C PRO A 388 31.58 4.66 -21.29
N ARG A 389 30.26 4.63 -21.51
CA ARG A 389 29.50 5.34 -22.54
C ARG A 389 28.02 5.38 -22.14
N ASP A 390 27.27 6.25 -22.80
CA ASP A 390 25.84 6.45 -22.60
C ASP A 390 25.48 6.98 -21.19
N LEU A 391 24.18 6.99 -20.90
CA LEU A 391 23.58 7.51 -19.67
C LEU A 391 23.15 6.37 -18.74
N PHE A 392 23.28 6.62 -17.44
CA PHE A 392 22.78 5.77 -16.37
C PHE A 392 21.92 6.59 -15.42
N LEU A 393 20.63 6.26 -15.33
CA LEU A 393 19.67 6.89 -14.43
C LEU A 393 19.60 6.10 -13.13
N VAL A 394 19.66 6.81 -12.01
CA VAL A 394 19.46 6.23 -10.67
C VAL A 394 18.41 7.05 -9.96
N ASP A 395 17.27 6.43 -9.67
CA ASP A 395 16.22 6.94 -8.79
C ASP A 395 16.17 6.10 -7.52
N SER A 396 16.35 6.73 -6.36
CA SER A 396 16.54 5.97 -5.12
C SER A 396 16.33 6.84 -3.89
N GLY A 397 16.12 6.20 -2.74
CA GLY A 397 16.05 6.90 -1.46
C GLY A 397 16.25 5.97 -0.27
N GLY A 398 16.33 6.56 0.93
CA GLY A 398 16.51 5.84 2.19
C GLY A 398 15.49 6.25 3.25
N GLN A 399 15.11 5.27 4.08
CA GLN A 399 14.46 5.49 5.37
C GLN A 399 15.55 5.61 6.44
N TYR A 400 15.47 6.68 7.23
CA TYR A 400 16.29 6.93 8.40
C TYR A 400 15.37 7.21 9.58
N PHE A 401 15.84 7.02 10.82
CA PHE A 401 15.08 7.53 11.98
C PHE A 401 14.80 9.03 11.88
N ASP A 402 15.72 9.77 11.26
CA ASP A 402 15.60 11.22 11.09
C ASP A 402 14.61 11.62 9.96
N GLY A 403 14.28 10.72 9.03
CA GLY A 403 13.38 11.05 7.92
C GLY A 403 13.56 10.16 6.69
N THR A 404 12.82 10.49 5.64
CA THR A 404 12.79 9.76 4.37
C THR A 404 13.40 10.61 3.26
N THR A 405 14.21 10.01 2.39
CA THR A 405 14.78 10.67 1.20
C THR A 405 14.25 10.05 -0.09
N ASP A 406 14.33 10.83 -1.15
CA ASP A 406 14.00 10.46 -2.53
C ASP A 406 14.83 11.36 -3.48
N ILE A 407 15.66 10.75 -4.33
CA ILE A 407 16.57 11.46 -5.22
C ILE A 407 16.83 10.69 -6.52
N THR A 408 16.60 11.40 -7.63
CA THR A 408 16.97 10.93 -8.97
C THR A 408 18.17 11.69 -9.54
N ARG A 409 19.12 11.00 -10.17
CA ARG A 409 20.16 11.59 -11.02
C ARG A 409 20.37 10.78 -12.29
N THR A 410 20.60 11.46 -13.41
CA THR A 410 21.11 10.84 -14.64
C THR A 410 22.58 11.17 -14.79
N ILE A 411 23.42 10.14 -14.90
CA ILE A 411 24.88 10.23 -14.88
C ILE A 411 25.41 9.80 -16.25
N ALA A 412 26.16 10.67 -16.92
CA ALA A 412 26.92 10.28 -18.10
C ALA A 412 28.14 9.43 -17.68
N LEU A 413 28.25 8.23 -18.24
CA LEU A 413 29.35 7.29 -17.97
C LEU A 413 30.52 7.45 -18.95
N GLY A 414 30.32 8.20 -20.04
CA GLY A 414 31.30 8.49 -21.07
C GLY A 414 30.68 9.25 -22.25
N PRO A 415 31.16 9.07 -23.49
CA PRO A 415 30.50 9.56 -24.70
C PRO A 415 29.06 9.03 -24.80
N ILE A 416 28.13 9.87 -25.26
CA ILE A 416 26.70 9.54 -25.42
C ILE A 416 26.43 9.15 -26.87
#